data_AF-A0A3C1K6L8-F1
#
_entry.id   AF-A0A3C1K6L8-F1
#
_cell.length_a   1.000
_cell.length_b   1.000
_cell.length_c   1.000
_cell.angle_alpha   90.00
_cell.angle_beta   90.00
_cell.angle_gamma   90.00
#
_symmetry.space_group_name_H-M   'P 1'
#
loop_
_entity.id
_entity.type
_entity.pdbx_description
1 polymer ?
#
loop_
_entity_poly.entity_id
_entity_poly.type
_entity_poly.pdbx_seq_one_letter_code
_entity_poly.pdbx_strand_id
1 'polypeptide(L)'
;MKPNGKIIILCVVNRGNNPEIWIPNENSEEKVLFDKLWNEADKNDLSNIQRYENNERRYFEYLEKYNFKNISVDVLAVLPYAPDSFNATEEMATEQINENRLSEICSVKKAQRLAPNALTDDEYNQLLSMINCRYDTRLEQYKKGEKLWDYCVSTVLAISGVKEA
;
A
#
# COMPACT_ATOMS: atom_id res chain seq x y z
N MET A 1 -14.76 -11.02 24.84
CA MET A 1 -13.80 -10.35 25.76
C MET A 1 -14.37 -10.37 27.16
N LYS A 2 -13.51 -10.40 28.18
CA LYS A 2 -13.94 -10.24 29.58
C LYS A 2 -14.56 -8.83 29.78
N PRO A 3 -15.46 -8.65 30.75
CA PRO A 3 -15.92 -7.34 31.18
C PRO A 3 -14.75 -6.37 31.37
N ASN A 4 -14.93 -5.11 30.96
CA ASN A 4 -13.92 -4.05 30.95
C ASN A 4 -12.73 -4.28 30.00
N GLY A 5 -12.77 -5.31 29.15
CA GLY A 5 -11.77 -5.47 28.11
C GLY A 5 -11.85 -4.32 27.09
N LYS A 6 -10.70 -3.81 26.64
CA LYS A 6 -10.60 -2.80 25.57
C LYS A 6 -10.26 -3.46 24.23
N ILE A 7 -10.91 -3.01 23.16
CA ILE A 7 -10.55 -3.34 21.77
C ILE A 7 -10.12 -2.06 21.06
N ILE A 8 -9.14 -2.18 20.18
CA ILE A 8 -8.73 -1.14 19.25
C ILE A 8 -8.63 -1.80 17.88
N ILE A 9 -9.36 -1.25 16.92
CA ILE A 9 -9.35 -1.65 15.51
C ILE A 9 -8.54 -0.58 14.78
N LEU A 10 -7.44 -0.99 14.14
CA LEU A 10 -6.62 -0.10 13.32
C LEU A 10 -6.96 -0.35 11.85
N CYS A 11 -7.50 0.66 11.18
CA CYS A 11 -7.73 0.65 9.75
C CYS A 11 -6.68 1.56 9.10
N VAL A 12 -5.71 0.95 8.43
CA VAL A 12 -4.67 1.67 7.69
C VAL A 12 -5.16 1.87 6.27
N VAL A 13 -5.33 3.12 5.89
CA VAL A 13 -5.86 3.56 4.62
C VAL A 13 -4.76 4.31 3.88
N ASN A 14 -4.21 3.69 2.85
CA ASN A 14 -3.25 4.32 1.94
C ASN A 14 -4.01 5.08 0.84
N ARG A 15 -4.79 6.10 1.24
CA ARG A 15 -5.49 7.02 0.32
C ARG A 15 -4.72 8.33 0.11
N GLY A 16 -3.44 8.37 0.45
CA GLY A 16 -2.59 9.52 0.19
C GLY A 16 -2.44 9.75 -1.31
N ASN A 17 -2.34 11.02 -1.72
CA ASN A 17 -1.92 11.37 -3.06
C ASN A 17 -0.56 10.71 -3.31
N ASN A 18 -0.50 9.82 -4.30
CA ASN A 18 0.74 9.35 -4.91
C ASN A 18 0.93 10.11 -6.24
N PRO A 19 1.32 11.39 -6.25
CA PRO A 19 1.88 11.98 -7.46
C PRO A 19 3.36 11.57 -7.47
N GLU A 20 3.65 10.28 -7.59
CA GLU A 20 5.03 9.85 -7.71
C GLU A 20 5.49 10.30 -9.10
N ILE A 21 6.34 11.33 -9.14
CA ILE A 21 6.86 11.91 -10.39
C ILE A 21 7.65 10.87 -11.20
N TRP A 22 8.04 9.76 -10.56
CA TRP A 22 8.75 8.63 -11.12
C TRP A 22 7.85 7.40 -11.35
N ILE A 23 6.52 7.49 -11.20
CA ILE A 23 5.60 6.42 -11.67
C ILE A 23 5.68 6.32 -13.20
N PRO A 24 5.70 5.09 -13.74
CA PRO A 24 5.62 4.88 -15.18
C PRO A 24 4.36 5.54 -15.76
N ASN A 25 4.54 6.43 -16.74
CA ASN A 25 3.42 7.11 -17.40
C ASN A 25 2.58 6.14 -18.24
N GLU A 26 1.37 6.57 -18.65
CA GLU A 26 0.40 5.78 -19.43
C GLU A 26 0.96 5.15 -20.71
N ASN A 27 2.05 5.70 -21.27
CA ASN A 27 2.66 5.21 -22.50
C ASN A 27 3.92 4.36 -22.25
N SER A 28 4.29 4.12 -21.00
CA SER A 28 5.45 3.30 -20.67
C SER A 28 5.12 1.82 -20.82
N GLU A 29 6.07 1.06 -21.37
CA GLU A 29 5.92 -0.39 -21.52
C GLU A 29 5.69 -1.08 -20.16
N GLU A 30 6.35 -0.60 -19.11
CA GLU A 30 6.16 -1.06 -17.73
C GLU A 30 4.68 -0.96 -17.30
N LYS A 31 4.06 0.21 -17.51
CA LYS A 31 2.64 0.42 -17.18
C LYS A 31 1.72 -0.44 -18.03
N VAL A 32 1.99 -0.55 -19.33
CA VAL A 32 1.18 -1.36 -20.25
C VAL A 32 1.16 -2.82 -19.81
N LEU A 33 2.32 -3.41 -19.47
CA LEU A 33 2.40 -4.79 -18.99
C LEU A 33 1.77 -4.96 -17.61
N PHE A 34 1.98 -4.01 -16.70
CA PHE A 34 1.37 -4.02 -15.37
C PHE A 34 -0.16 -3.98 -15.45
N ASP A 35 -0.71 -3.07 -16.25
CA ASP A 35 -2.16 -2.92 -16.45
C ASP A 35 -2.74 -4.12 -17.19
N LYS A 36 -2.06 -4.64 -18.21
CA LYS A 36 -2.46 -5.90 -18.90
C LYS A 36 -2.61 -7.04 -17.90
N LEU A 37 -1.64 -7.19 -16.99
CA LEU A 37 -1.66 -8.22 -15.96
C LEU A 37 -2.81 -8.01 -14.96
N TRP A 38 -2.96 -6.80 -14.42
CA TRP A 38 -3.99 -6.50 -13.42
C TRP A 38 -5.40 -6.53 -13.98
N ASN A 39 -5.62 -6.10 -15.22
CA ASN A 39 -6.92 -6.18 -15.89
C ASN A 39 -7.42 -7.62 -16.01
N GLU A 40 -6.54 -8.60 -16.20
CA GLU A 40 -6.91 -10.01 -16.17
C GLU A 40 -7.01 -10.56 -14.75
N ALA A 41 -6.09 -10.18 -13.85
CA ALA A 41 -6.13 -10.59 -12.45
C ALA A 41 -7.41 -10.16 -11.74
N ASP A 42 -7.93 -8.97 -12.02
CA ASP A 42 -9.16 -8.43 -11.42
C ASP A 42 -10.42 -9.23 -11.77
N LYS A 43 -10.39 -9.99 -12.87
CA LYS A 43 -11.48 -10.90 -13.26
C LYS A 43 -11.52 -12.17 -12.40
N ASN A 44 -10.44 -12.49 -11.68
CA ASN A 44 -10.41 -13.63 -10.78
C ASN A 44 -11.17 -13.28 -9.49
N ASP A 45 -12.12 -14.12 -9.06
CA ASP A 45 -12.90 -13.85 -7.84
C ASP A 45 -12.04 -13.73 -6.57
N LEU A 46 -10.85 -14.35 -6.55
CA LEU A 46 -9.87 -14.25 -5.47
C LEU A 46 -9.06 -12.94 -5.49
N SER A 47 -9.14 -12.15 -6.56
CA SER A 47 -8.62 -10.77 -6.58
C SER A 47 -9.28 -9.91 -5.52
N ASN A 48 -10.55 -10.23 -5.21
CA ASN A 48 -11.38 -9.57 -4.22
C ASN A 48 -11.02 -9.91 -2.77
N ILE A 49 -9.96 -10.69 -2.51
CA ILE A 49 -9.38 -10.82 -1.17
C ILE A 49 -8.84 -9.44 -0.77
N GLN A 50 -9.75 -8.66 -0.16
CA GLN A 50 -9.76 -7.24 0.25
C GLN A 50 -10.32 -6.18 -0.73
N ARG A 51 -11.40 -6.43 -1.49
CA ARG A 51 -12.00 -5.36 -2.33
C ARG A 51 -12.72 -4.25 -1.55
N TYR A 52 -13.28 -4.54 -0.39
CA TYR A 52 -13.87 -3.52 0.48
C TYR A 52 -13.15 -3.55 1.81
N GLU A 53 -12.48 -2.44 2.13
CA GLU A 53 -12.46 -1.99 3.53
C GLU A 53 -13.90 -2.13 4.03
N ASN A 54 -14.13 -2.75 5.19
CA ASN A 54 -15.42 -2.51 5.83
C ASN A 54 -15.58 -0.99 5.86
N ASN A 55 -16.66 -0.46 5.29
CA ASN A 55 -17.04 0.94 5.51
C ASN A 55 -16.77 1.19 6.98
N GLU A 56 -15.86 2.11 7.29
CA GLU A 56 -15.22 2.17 8.60
C GLU A 56 -16.30 2.39 9.68
N ARG A 57 -17.43 2.99 9.28
CA ARG A 57 -18.71 3.06 10.01
C ARG A 57 -19.22 1.72 10.55
N ARG A 58 -19.10 0.63 9.79
CA ARG A 58 -19.56 -0.71 10.20
C ARG A 58 -18.84 -1.22 11.43
N TYR A 59 -17.59 -0.81 11.66
CA TYR A 59 -16.90 -1.17 12.90
C TYR A 59 -17.59 -0.55 14.12
N PHE A 60 -18.09 0.69 14.01
CA PHE A 60 -18.89 1.31 15.07
C PHE A 60 -20.18 0.52 15.32
N GLU A 61 -20.90 0.17 14.25
CA GLU A 61 -22.14 -0.63 14.33
C GLU A 61 -21.88 -2.02 14.96
N TYR A 62 -20.76 -2.67 14.62
CA TYR A 62 -20.37 -3.94 15.22
C TYR A 62 -20.01 -3.80 16.69
N LEU A 63 -19.25 -2.77 17.07
CA LEU A 63 -18.90 -2.53 18.47
C LEU A 63 -20.16 -2.31 19.32
N GLU A 64 -21.10 -1.49 18.86
CA GLU A 64 -22.39 -1.29 19.53
C GLU A 64 -23.19 -2.60 19.63
N LYS A 65 -23.33 -3.33 18.52
CA LYS A 65 -24.04 -4.61 18.46
C LYS A 65 -23.49 -5.63 19.48
N TYR A 66 -22.18 -5.62 19.71
CA TYR A 66 -21.53 -6.53 20.66
C TYR A 66 -21.35 -5.92 22.06
N ASN A 67 -22.15 -4.91 22.42
CA ASN A 67 -22.17 -4.26 23.73
C ASN A 67 -20.81 -3.68 24.17
N PHE A 68 -20.08 -3.11 23.21
CA PHE A 68 -18.99 -2.20 23.54
C PHE A 68 -19.56 -0.79 23.76
N LYS A 69 -19.04 -0.10 24.77
CA LYS A 69 -19.37 1.27 25.14
C LYS A 69 -18.11 2.14 25.08
N ASN A 70 -18.29 3.44 25.28
CA ASN A 70 -17.21 4.44 25.20
C ASN A 70 -16.45 4.32 23.87
N ILE A 71 -17.21 4.24 22.77
CA ILE A 71 -16.63 4.10 21.44
C ILE A 71 -15.96 5.42 21.05
N SER A 72 -14.69 5.37 20.69
CA SER A 72 -13.91 6.53 20.23
C SER A 72 -13.33 6.28 18.85
N VAL A 73 -13.04 7.37 18.14
CA VAL A 73 -12.31 7.35 16.88
C VAL A 73 -11.16 8.36 16.97
N ASP A 74 -9.97 7.86 16.69
CA ASP A 74 -8.77 8.67 16.56
C ASP A 74 -8.24 8.52 15.13
N VAL A 75 -7.64 9.58 14.60
CA VAL A 75 -7.02 9.57 13.27
C VAL A 75 -5.55 9.95 13.42
N LEU A 76 -4.68 9.15 12.83
CA LEU A 76 -3.25 9.41 12.75
C LEU A 76 -2.85 9.47 11.27
N ALA A 77 -2.18 10.54 10.86
CA ALA A 77 -1.49 10.58 9.58
C ALA A 77 -0.02 10.23 9.81
N VAL A 78 0.48 9.24 9.07
CA VAL A 78 1.90 8.86 9.07
C VAL A 78 2.47 9.06 7.67
N LEU A 79 3.76 9.37 7.60
CA LEU A 79 4.49 9.58 6.35
C LEU A 79 5.50 8.44 6.18
N PRO A 80 5.07 7.22 5.77
CA PRO A 80 5.95 6.05 5.71
C PRO A 80 7.05 6.20 4.64
N TYR A 81 6.83 7.04 3.64
CA TYR A 81 7.74 7.25 2.53
C TYR A 81 7.95 8.74 2.34
N ALA A 82 9.18 9.21 2.55
CA ALA A 82 9.64 10.57 2.26
C ALA A 82 11.18 10.60 2.26
N PRO A 83 11.83 9.89 1.31
CA PRO A 83 13.27 9.64 1.35
C PRO A 83 14.11 10.93 1.30
N ASP A 84 13.61 11.99 0.67
CA ASP A 84 14.32 13.28 0.55
C ASP A 84 14.13 14.21 1.76
N SER A 85 13.31 13.80 2.73
CA SER A 85 13.02 14.56 3.94
C SER A 85 14.25 14.67 4.83
N PHE A 86 14.41 15.82 5.48
CA PHE A 86 15.46 16.01 6.49
C PHE A 86 15.35 15.01 7.65
N ASN A 87 14.14 14.52 7.93
CA ASN A 87 13.89 13.58 9.01
C ASN A 87 14.26 12.13 8.64
N ALA A 88 14.55 11.84 7.37
CA ALA A 88 14.99 10.53 6.92
C ALA A 88 16.51 10.46 6.97
N THR A 89 17.04 9.45 7.67
CA THR A 89 18.47 9.11 7.55
C THR A 89 18.72 8.48 6.18
N GLU A 90 20.00 8.40 5.77
CA GLU A 90 20.39 7.73 4.51
C GLU A 90 19.92 6.27 4.47
N GLU A 91 20.06 5.56 5.59
CA GLU A 91 19.60 4.19 5.77
C GLU A 91 18.08 4.10 5.60
N MET A 92 17.32 4.95 6.33
CA MET A 92 15.86 4.97 6.24
C MET A 92 15.37 5.31 4.83
N ALA A 93 15.98 6.27 4.16
CA ALA A 93 15.60 6.65 2.79
C ALA A 93 15.85 5.49 1.81
N THR A 94 16.98 4.79 1.96
CA THR A 94 17.30 3.61 1.15
C THR A 94 16.33 2.46 1.41
N GLU A 95 15.97 2.22 2.67
CA GLU A 95 14.98 1.22 3.06
C GLU A 95 13.60 1.56 2.48
N GLN A 96 13.14 2.80 2.63
CA GLN A 96 11.86 3.28 2.08
C GLN A 96 11.74 3.03 0.57
N ILE A 97 12.78 3.37 -0.20
CA ILE A 97 12.79 3.13 -1.65
C ILE A 97 12.71 1.62 -1.96
N ASN A 98 13.41 0.77 -1.20
CA ASN A 98 13.39 -0.68 -1.40
C ASN A 98 12.10 -1.34 -0.90
N GLU A 99 11.47 -0.83 0.16
CA GLU A 99 10.18 -1.31 0.65
C GLU A 99 9.09 -1.10 -0.42
N ASN A 100 9.07 0.08 -1.05
CA ASN A 100 8.17 0.34 -2.17
C ASN A 100 8.45 -0.62 -3.35
N ARG A 101 9.72 -0.86 -3.70
CA ARG A 101 10.12 -1.85 -4.72
C ARG A 101 9.53 -3.23 -4.43
N LEU A 102 9.70 -3.69 -3.19
CA LEU A 102 9.21 -5.00 -2.75
C LEU A 102 7.69 -5.08 -2.78
N SER A 103 7.00 -4.01 -2.35
CA SER A 103 5.54 -3.91 -2.41
C SER A 103 5.02 -4.08 -3.84
N GLU A 104 5.63 -3.37 -4.79
CA GLU A 104 5.23 -3.44 -6.19
C GLU A 104 5.52 -4.81 -6.83
N ILE A 105 6.70 -5.38 -6.56
CA ILE A 105 7.03 -6.75 -6.98
C ILE A 105 6.05 -7.77 -6.38
N CYS A 106 5.62 -7.58 -5.13
CA CYS A 106 4.63 -8.45 -4.50
C CYS A 106 3.25 -8.30 -5.13
N SER A 107 2.88 -7.08 -5.54
CA SER A 107 1.67 -6.78 -6.32
C SER A 107 1.68 -7.53 -7.66
N VAL A 108 2.76 -7.43 -8.44
CA VAL A 108 2.94 -8.15 -9.71
C VAL A 108 2.88 -9.66 -9.50
N LYS A 109 3.59 -10.19 -8.50
CA LYS A 109 3.56 -11.63 -8.16
C LYS A 109 2.16 -12.10 -7.75
N LYS A 110 1.40 -11.28 -7.04
CA LYS A 110 -0.01 -11.57 -6.69
C LYS A 110 -0.84 -11.65 -7.96
N ALA A 111 -0.77 -10.65 -8.82
CA ALA A 111 -1.53 -10.60 -10.06
C ALA A 111 -1.20 -11.77 -11.00
N GLN A 112 0.08 -12.13 -11.14
CA GLN A 112 0.52 -13.30 -11.91
C GLN A 112 -0.05 -14.61 -11.37
N ARG A 113 -0.15 -14.78 -10.04
CA ARG A 113 -0.80 -15.95 -9.46
C ARG A 113 -2.31 -15.99 -9.74
N LEU A 114 -2.96 -14.83 -9.82
CA LEU A 114 -4.39 -14.71 -10.09
C LEU A 114 -4.71 -14.89 -11.58
N ALA A 115 -3.81 -14.48 -12.47
CA ALA A 115 -3.96 -14.58 -13.91
C ALA A 115 -2.65 -15.07 -14.58
N PRO A 116 -2.31 -16.37 -14.44
CA PRO A 116 -1.01 -16.90 -14.90
C PRO A 116 -0.78 -16.83 -16.41
N ASN A 117 -1.84 -16.66 -17.19
CA ASN A 117 -1.77 -16.57 -18.66
C ASN A 117 -1.90 -15.13 -19.19
N ALA A 118 -1.97 -14.12 -18.31
CA ALA A 118 -2.14 -12.72 -18.72
C ALA A 118 -0.90 -12.18 -19.42
N LEU A 119 0.28 -12.58 -18.93
CA LEU A 119 1.58 -12.29 -19.51
C LEU A 119 2.28 -13.60 -19.91
N THR A 120 3.07 -13.54 -20.98
CA THR A 120 4.08 -14.56 -21.27
C THR A 120 5.20 -14.51 -20.22
N ASP A 121 5.99 -15.58 -20.10
CA ASP A 121 7.14 -15.60 -19.18
C ASP A 121 8.15 -14.48 -19.50
N ASP A 122 8.36 -14.18 -20.79
CA ASP A 122 9.24 -13.09 -21.22
C ASP A 122 8.69 -11.72 -20.81
N GLU A 123 7.40 -11.45 -21.06
CA GLU A 123 6.74 -10.21 -20.63
C GLU A 123 6.77 -10.04 -19.10
N TYR A 124 6.54 -11.13 -18.35
CA TYR A 124 6.58 -11.11 -16.89
C TYR A 124 7.98 -10.80 -16.36
N ASN A 125 9.01 -11.45 -16.91
CA ASN A 125 10.40 -11.19 -16.54
C ASN A 125 10.83 -9.77 -16.94
N GLN A 126 10.39 -9.29 -18.10
CA GLN A 126 10.65 -7.93 -18.56
C GLN A 126 10.01 -6.89 -17.64
N LEU A 127 8.75 -7.10 -17.22
CA LEU A 127 8.07 -6.26 -16.25
C LEU A 127 8.85 -6.17 -14.93
N LEU A 128 9.27 -7.31 -14.37
CA LEU A 128 10.09 -7.32 -13.15
C LEU A 128 11.43 -6.61 -13.34
N SER A 129 12.07 -6.75 -14.50
CA SER A 129 13.32 -6.07 -14.82
C SER A 129 13.14 -4.55 -14.89
N MET A 130 12.07 -4.08 -15.52
CA MET A 130 11.77 -2.64 -15.64
C MET A 130 11.52 -2.01 -14.26
N ILE A 131 10.71 -2.66 -13.42
CA ILE A 131 10.48 -2.22 -12.03
C ILE A 131 11.80 -2.11 -11.28
N ASN A 132 12.64 -3.17 -11.28
CA ASN A 132 13.93 -3.12 -10.58
C ASN A 132 14.83 -1.98 -11.08
N CYS A 133 14.95 -1.83 -12.40
CA CYS A 133 15.75 -0.78 -13.02
C CYS A 133 15.28 0.63 -12.62
N ARG A 134 13.96 0.86 -12.57
CA ARG A 134 13.38 2.12 -12.13
C ARG A 134 13.75 2.44 -10.68
N TYR A 135 13.63 1.47 -9.77
CA TYR A 135 14.01 1.66 -8.38
C TYR A 135 15.54 1.79 -8.17
N ASP A 136 16.35 1.11 -8.98
CA ASP A 136 17.81 1.29 -8.98
C ASP A 136 18.18 2.72 -9.41
N THR A 137 17.50 3.22 -10.45
CA THR A 137 17.63 4.62 -10.89
C THR A 137 17.26 5.59 -9.77
N ARG A 138 16.13 5.36 -9.07
CA ARG A 138 15.69 6.21 -7.94
C ARG A 138 16.73 6.24 -6.80
N LEU A 139 17.32 5.08 -6.47
CA LEU A 139 18.40 4.99 -5.47
C LEU A 139 19.66 5.75 -5.91
N GLU A 140 20.04 5.65 -7.18
CA GLU A 140 21.18 6.42 -7.70
C GLU A 140 20.95 7.92 -7.63
N GLN A 141 19.76 8.39 -8.01
CA GLN A 141 19.37 9.80 -7.92
C GLN A 141 19.47 10.30 -6.48
N TYR A 142 18.95 9.52 -5.51
CA TYR A 142 19.07 9.83 -4.10
C TYR A 142 20.55 9.96 -3.66
N LYS A 143 21.39 8.99 -4.01
CA LYS A 143 22.83 8.99 -3.68
C LYS A 143 23.59 10.15 -4.33
N LYS A 144 23.16 10.62 -5.49
CA LYS A 144 23.69 11.82 -6.17
C LYS A 144 23.22 13.13 -5.54
N GLY A 145 22.30 13.08 -4.57
CA GLY A 145 21.69 14.25 -3.92
C GLY A 145 20.56 14.89 -4.72
N GLU A 146 20.04 14.21 -5.75
CA GLU A 146 18.89 14.67 -6.52
C GLU A 146 17.61 14.46 -5.69
N LYS A 147 16.93 15.56 -5.37
CA LYS A 147 15.68 15.55 -4.60
C LYS A 147 14.47 15.61 -5.53
N LEU A 148 13.70 14.52 -5.56
CA LEU A 148 12.44 14.43 -6.30
C LEU A 148 11.23 14.84 -5.45
N TRP A 149 11.40 14.94 -4.12
CA TRP A 149 10.35 15.29 -3.16
C TRP A 149 9.13 14.38 -3.25
N ASP A 150 9.36 13.11 -3.57
CA ASP A 150 8.37 12.06 -3.55
C ASP A 150 8.06 11.65 -2.11
N TYR A 151 6.77 11.55 -1.79
CA TYR A 151 6.30 11.12 -0.47
C TYR A 151 4.96 10.40 -0.59
N CYS A 152 4.67 9.56 0.40
CA CYS A 152 3.38 8.91 0.56
C CYS A 152 2.85 9.20 1.97
N VAL A 153 1.55 9.48 2.08
CA VAL A 153 0.85 9.64 3.37
C VAL A 153 -0.08 8.46 3.57
N SER A 154 0.03 7.80 4.71
CA SER A 154 -0.94 6.79 5.17
C SER A 154 -1.78 7.38 6.29
N THR A 155 -3.09 7.13 6.23
CA THR A 155 -4.01 7.50 7.31
C THR A 155 -4.37 6.25 8.11
N VAL A 156 -4.19 6.29 9.42
CA VAL A 156 -4.60 5.22 10.33
C VAL A 156 -5.80 5.71 11.13
N LEU A 157 -6.93 5.05 10.92
CA LEU A 157 -8.13 5.20 11.74
C LEU A 157 -8.06 4.20 12.89
N ALA A 158 -8.04 4.69 14.13
CA ALA A 158 -8.10 3.87 15.33
C ALA A 158 -9.48 3.97 15.97
N ILE A 159 -10.26 2.90 15.88
CA ILE A 159 -11.60 2.81 16.48
C ILE A 159 -11.48 1.98 17.74
N SER A 160 -11.85 2.52 18.90
CA SER A 160 -11.74 1.82 20.18
C SER A 160 -13.07 1.68 20.91
N GLY A 161 -13.17 0.70 21.80
CA GLY A 161 -14.34 0.52 22.66
C GLY A 161 -14.02 -0.38 23.85
N VAL A 162 -14.84 -0.28 24.90
CA VAL A 162 -14.71 -1.09 26.13
C VAL A 162 -15.90 -2.02 26.23
N LYS A 163 -15.64 -3.31 26.45
CA LYS A 163 -16.67 -4.33 26.61
C LYS A 163 -17.39 -4.10 27.94
N GLU A 164 -18.66 -3.75 27.87
CA GLU A 164 -19.51 -3.68 29.05
C GLU A 164 -19.78 -5.09 29.58
N ALA A 165 -20.06 -5.19 30.88
CA ALA A 165 -20.28 -6.44 31.61
C ALA A 165 -21.40 -7.30 31.01
#